data_AF-A0A151UDT2-F1
#
_entry.id   AF-A0A151UDT2-F1
#
_cell.length_a   1.000
_cell.length_b   1.000
_cell.length_c   1.000
_cell.angle_alpha   90.00
_cell.angle_beta   90.00
_cell.angle_gamma   90.00
#
_symmetry.space_group_name_H-M   'P 1'
#
loop_
_entity.id
_entity.type
_entity.pdbx_description
1 polymer ?
#
loop_
_entity_poly.entity_id
_entity_poly.type
_entity_poly.pdbx_seq_one_letter_code
_entity_poly.pdbx_strand_id
1 'polypeptide(L)'
;YQRPPWQHRHRESSNKEPNITLPPFHGKDNVQNYLDWEMKVEQLFSCHGVSEDRKVSLATLSFQGHVMYWWTSLEKERRINHEPPIQYWNELRSALRRRHIPPYYDRDDGIMLRKARGDILKEPRGVG
;
A
#
# COMPACT_ATOMS: atom_id res chain seq x y z
N TYR A 1 35.48 -47.86 -26.42
CA TYR A 1 34.25 -47.13 -26.06
C TYR A 1 34.22 -46.92 -24.55
N GLN A 2 34.51 -45.71 -24.05
CA GLN A 2 34.33 -45.36 -22.64
C GLN A 2 33.03 -44.55 -22.49
N ARG A 3 32.20 -44.90 -21.50
CA ARG A 3 30.96 -44.20 -21.17
C ARG A 3 31.28 -42.88 -20.44
N PRO A 4 30.59 -41.77 -20.73
CA PRO A 4 30.84 -40.52 -20.03
C PRO A 4 30.38 -40.62 -18.56
N PRO A 5 31.01 -39.88 -17.64
CA PRO A 5 30.59 -39.87 -16.24
C PRO A 5 29.25 -39.15 -16.13
N TRP A 6 28.35 -39.76 -15.36
CA TRP A 6 27.10 -39.13 -14.96
C TRP A 6 27.42 -37.83 -14.25
N GLN A 7 27.27 -36.71 -14.96
CA GLN A 7 27.13 -35.44 -14.31
C GLN A 7 25.85 -35.53 -13.51
N HIS A 8 25.99 -35.70 -12.19
CA HIS A 8 24.97 -35.27 -11.26
C HIS A 8 24.67 -33.83 -11.64
N ARG A 9 23.62 -33.64 -12.44
CA ARG A 9 22.99 -32.34 -12.63
C ARG A 9 22.57 -31.99 -11.23
N HIS A 10 23.41 -31.23 -10.55
CA HIS A 10 23.03 -30.41 -9.44
C HIS A 10 21.88 -29.60 -10.02
N ARG A 11 20.66 -30.11 -9.83
CA ARG A 11 19.46 -29.32 -9.92
C ARG A 11 19.66 -28.41 -8.73
N GLU A 12 20.39 -27.33 -8.97
CA GLU A 12 20.12 -26.08 -8.31
C GLU A 12 18.61 -25.94 -8.45
N SER A 13 17.88 -26.39 -7.42
CA SER A 13 16.68 -25.71 -7.01
C SER A 13 17.15 -24.29 -6.81
N SER A 14 17.13 -23.56 -7.91
CA SER A 14 17.27 -22.14 -7.94
C SER A 14 16.06 -21.71 -7.15
N ASN A 15 16.25 -21.59 -5.83
CA ASN A 15 15.45 -20.79 -4.94
C ASN A 15 15.67 -19.33 -5.39
N LYS A 16 15.37 -19.06 -6.67
CA LYS A 16 15.15 -17.73 -7.20
C LYS A 16 13.87 -17.33 -6.51
N GLU A 17 14.03 -16.77 -5.32
CA GLU A 17 13.01 -15.94 -4.75
C GLU A 17 12.49 -15.07 -5.89
N PRO A 18 11.17 -15.07 -6.14
CA PRO A 18 10.62 -14.26 -7.21
C PRO A 18 11.14 -12.84 -6.98
N ASN A 19 11.91 -12.32 -7.93
CA ASN A 19 12.40 -10.94 -7.91
C ASN A 19 11.19 -10.03 -8.07
N ILE A 20 10.47 -9.81 -6.96
CA ILE A 20 9.29 -8.97 -6.90
C ILE A 20 9.80 -7.55 -6.84
N THR A 21 9.74 -6.85 -7.97
CA THR A 21 10.04 -5.43 -8.03
C THR A 21 8.73 -4.66 -7.85
N LEU A 22 8.58 -4.01 -6.70
CA LEU A 22 7.43 -3.15 -6.45
C LEU A 22 7.62 -1.78 -7.15
N PRO A 23 6.53 -1.13 -7.57
CA PRO A 23 6.59 0.19 -8.15
C PRO A 23 7.10 1.22 -7.13
N PRO A 24 7.97 2.17 -7.52
CA PRO A 24 8.51 3.16 -6.60
C PRO A 24 7.44 4.15 -6.13
N PHE A 25 7.45 4.50 -4.84
CA PHE A 25 6.51 5.44 -4.24
C PHE A 25 7.21 6.65 -3.62
N HIS A 26 6.97 7.83 -4.19
CA HIS A 26 7.58 9.10 -3.78
C HIS A 26 6.72 9.91 -2.81
N GLY A 27 5.42 9.61 -2.73
CA GLY A 27 4.42 10.27 -1.86
C GLY A 27 4.30 11.78 -2.00
N LYS A 28 4.77 12.35 -3.11
CA LYS A 28 4.70 13.78 -3.44
C LYS A 28 3.38 14.19 -4.11
N ASP A 29 2.64 13.23 -4.64
CA ASP A 29 1.52 13.46 -5.52
C ASP A 29 0.26 12.85 -4.92
N ASN A 30 -0.82 13.62 -4.98
CA ASN A 30 -2.26 13.33 -4.82
C ASN A 30 -2.67 11.97 -4.22
N VAL A 31 -3.74 11.95 -3.40
CA VAL A 31 -4.35 10.73 -2.81
C VAL A 31 -4.50 9.60 -3.83
N GLN A 32 -4.83 9.95 -5.08
CA GLN A 32 -4.94 9.00 -6.18
C GLN A 32 -3.64 8.19 -6.45
N ASN A 33 -2.47 8.81 -6.41
CA ASN A 33 -1.19 8.10 -6.63
C ASN A 33 -0.90 7.10 -5.51
N TYR A 34 -1.31 7.41 -4.27
CA TYR A 34 -1.24 6.44 -3.17
C TYR A 34 -2.16 5.25 -3.44
N LEU A 35 -3.42 5.49 -3.82
CA LEU A 35 -4.39 4.43 -4.11
C LEU A 35 -3.94 3.53 -5.28
N ASP A 36 -3.44 4.13 -6.36
CA ASP A 36 -2.90 3.41 -7.51
C ASP A 36 -1.69 2.54 -7.14
N TRP A 37 -0.77 3.08 -6.32
CA TRP A 37 0.37 2.33 -5.83
C TRP A 37 -0.06 1.17 -4.91
N GLU A 38 -0.96 1.45 -3.97
CA GLU A 38 -1.49 0.46 -3.01
C GLU A 38 -2.15 -0.71 -3.76
N MET A 39 -2.99 -0.42 -4.76
CA MET A 39 -3.66 -1.42 -5.59
C MET A 39 -2.66 -2.28 -6.38
N LYS A 40 -1.65 -1.67 -7.01
CA LYS A 40 -0.62 -2.40 -7.77
C LYS A 40 0.22 -3.31 -6.88
N VAL A 41 0.61 -2.82 -5.70
CA VAL A 41 1.36 -3.61 -4.72
C VAL A 41 0.53 -4.79 -4.20
N GLU A 42 -0.75 -4.58 -3.92
CA GLU A 42 -1.64 -5.69 -3.53
C GLU A 42 -1.75 -6.75 -4.63
N GLN A 43 -1.93 -6.34 -5.88
CA GLN A 43 -1.96 -7.29 -7.01
C GLN A 43 -0.67 -8.09 -7.11
N LEU A 44 0.50 -7.44 -6.98
CA LEU A 44 1.79 -8.12 -7.00
C LEU A 44 1.93 -9.11 -5.84
N PHE A 45 1.52 -8.73 -4.63
CA PHE A 45 1.56 -9.63 -3.48
C PHE A 45 0.65 -10.84 -3.65
N SER A 46 -0.56 -10.64 -4.18
CA SER A 46 -1.50 -11.72 -4.47
C SER A 46 -1.01 -12.63 -5.59
N CYS A 47 -0.48 -12.07 -6.69
CA CYS A 47 0.03 -12.84 -7.83
C CYS A 47 1.28 -13.66 -7.48
N HIS A 48 2.18 -13.12 -6.65
CA HIS A 48 3.42 -13.79 -6.27
C HIS A 48 3.31 -14.63 -4.98
N GLY A 49 2.16 -14.62 -4.30
CA GLY A 49 1.96 -15.36 -3.06
C GLY A 49 2.89 -14.91 -1.93
N VAL A 50 3.13 -13.61 -1.81
CA VAL A 50 4.06 -13.04 -0.82
C VAL A 50 3.52 -13.25 0.59
N SER A 51 4.33 -13.79 1.49
CA SER A 51 3.99 -13.97 2.90
C SER A 51 3.97 -12.64 3.66
N GLU A 52 3.13 -12.52 4.67
CA GLU A 52 2.92 -11.26 5.43
C GLU A 52 4.23 -10.70 6.00
N ASP A 53 5.13 -11.57 6.47
CA ASP A 53 6.44 -11.18 7.03
C ASP A 53 7.34 -10.47 6.01
N ARG A 54 7.14 -10.73 4.71
CA ARG A 54 7.93 -10.12 3.62
C ARG A 54 7.28 -8.91 3.00
N LYS A 55 5.95 -8.79 3.09
CA LYS A 55 5.20 -7.69 2.44
C LYS A 55 5.68 -6.33 2.91
N VAL A 56 5.86 -6.17 4.23
CA VAL A 56 6.35 -4.91 4.81
C VAL A 56 7.75 -4.60 4.29
N SER A 57 8.68 -5.55 4.34
CA SER A 57 10.04 -5.35 3.85
C SER A 57 10.10 -5.01 2.36
N LEU A 58 9.30 -5.69 1.53
CA LEU A 58 9.24 -5.39 0.09
C LEU A 58 8.66 -3.99 -0.16
N ALA A 59 7.58 -3.63 0.55
CA ALA A 59 6.96 -2.33 0.40
C ALA A 59 7.88 -1.19 0.84
N THR A 60 8.60 -1.33 1.95
CA THR A 60 9.52 -0.29 2.43
C THR A 60 10.70 -0.09 1.48
N LEU A 61 11.16 -1.15 0.79
CA LEU A 61 12.16 -1.06 -0.28
C LEU A 61 11.68 -0.27 -1.50
N SER A 62 10.38 -0.17 -1.71
CA SER A 62 9.79 0.62 -2.81
C SER A 62 9.66 2.11 -2.48
N PHE A 63 9.87 2.50 -1.21
CA PHE A 63 9.78 3.90 -0.80
C PHE A 63 10.94 4.70 -1.34
N GLN A 64 10.62 5.89 -1.85
CA GLN A 64 11.59 6.82 -2.40
C GLN A 64 11.31 8.23 -1.91
N GLY A 65 12.35 9.06 -1.90
CA GLY A 65 12.25 10.47 -1.54
C GLY A 65 11.58 10.70 -0.18
N HIS A 66 10.53 11.52 -0.15
CA HIS A 66 9.91 12.01 1.09
C HIS A 66 9.28 10.88 1.93
N VAL A 67 8.73 9.85 1.30
CA VAL A 67 8.13 8.70 2.01
C VAL A 67 9.20 7.90 2.74
N MET A 68 10.36 7.71 2.10
CA MET A 68 11.48 7.00 2.73
C MET A 68 11.95 7.73 4.00
N TYR A 69 12.13 9.05 3.94
CA TYR A 69 12.48 9.84 5.13
C TYR A 69 11.42 9.76 6.22
N TRP A 70 10.13 9.90 5.85
CA TRP A 70 9.03 9.76 6.81
C TRP A 70 9.02 8.39 7.47
N TRP A 71 9.21 7.31 6.71
CA TRP A 71 9.25 5.94 7.23
C TRP A 71 10.40 5.76 8.24
N THR A 72 11.61 6.23 7.90
CA THR A 72 12.76 6.17 8.82
C THR A 72 12.51 6.96 10.10
N SER A 73 11.89 8.14 10.01
CA SER A 73 11.49 8.92 11.18
C SER A 73 10.45 8.21 12.03
N LEU A 74 9.43 7.59 11.42
CA LEU A 74 8.40 6.83 12.12
C LEU A 74 8.98 5.62 12.86
N GLU A 75 9.86 4.85 12.21
CA GLU A 75 10.55 3.73 12.87
C GLU A 75 11.39 4.19 14.06
N LYS A 76 12.08 5.34 13.93
CA LYS A 76 12.89 5.89 15.01
C LYS A 76 12.02 6.32 16.20
N GLU A 77 10.91 7.00 15.95
CA GLU A 77 9.97 7.44 16.97
C GLU A 77 9.38 6.25 17.73
N ARG A 78 8.92 5.21 17.03
CA ARG A 78 8.41 3.98 17.65
C ARG A 78 9.45 3.30 18.53
N ARG A 79 10.72 3.25 18.10
CA ARG A 79 11.82 2.70 18.92
C ARG A 79 12.04 3.50 20.21
N ILE A 80 11.93 4.83 20.15
CA ILE A 80 12.06 5.71 21.32
C ILE A 80 10.87 5.52 22.28
N ASN A 81 9.67 5.35 21.73
CA ASN A 81 8.44 5.16 22.51
C ASN A 81 8.25 3.72 23.02
N HIS A 82 9.22 2.82 22.77
CA HIS A 82 9.10 1.38 23.06
C HIS A 82 7.90 0.71 22.39
N GLU A 83 7.45 1.24 21.25
CA GLU A 83 6.40 0.65 20.44
C GLU A 83 6.96 -0.45 19.53
N PRO A 84 6.19 -1.53 19.29
CA PRO A 84 6.63 -2.59 18.39
C PRO A 84 6.80 -2.05 16.96
N PRO A 85 7.76 -2.56 16.17
CA PRO A 85 7.87 -2.23 14.75
C PRO A 85 6.61 -2.71 14.02
N ILE A 86 6.28 -2.05 12.90
CA ILE A 86 5.18 -2.47 12.02
C ILE A 86 5.60 -3.77 11.34
N GLN A 87 4.86 -4.84 11.62
CA GLN A 87 5.16 -6.17 11.07
C GLN A 87 4.13 -6.60 10.03
N TYR A 88 2.95 -5.98 10.04
CA TYR A 88 1.85 -6.38 9.18
C TYR A 88 1.58 -5.36 8.07
N TRP A 89 1.17 -5.86 6.90
CA TRP A 89 0.89 -5.02 5.74
C TRP A 89 -0.28 -4.05 5.98
N ASN A 90 -1.31 -4.48 6.72
CA ASN A 90 -2.45 -3.66 7.10
C ASN A 90 -2.07 -2.47 8.00
N GLU A 91 -1.13 -2.65 8.93
CA GLU A 91 -0.60 -1.57 9.77
C GLU A 91 0.16 -0.55 8.94
N LEU A 92 1.00 -1.02 8.01
CA LEU A 92 1.74 -0.16 7.09
C LEU A 92 0.78 0.68 6.23
N ARG A 93 -0.24 0.06 5.63
CA ARG A 93 -1.29 0.77 4.88
C ARG A 93 -2.00 1.80 5.74
N SER A 94 -2.35 1.44 6.98
CA SER A 94 -3.03 2.36 7.90
C SER A 94 -2.16 3.57 8.26
N ALA A 95 -0.84 3.39 8.40
CA ALA A 95 0.10 4.48 8.62
C ALA A 95 0.24 5.38 7.39
N LEU A 96 0.37 4.78 6.19
CA LEU A 96 0.46 5.52 4.94
C LEU A 96 -0.82 6.29 4.63
N ARG A 97 -1.99 5.68 4.82
CA ARG A 97 -3.30 6.33 4.67
C ARG A 97 -3.42 7.54 5.59
N ARG A 98 -3.07 7.41 6.87
CA ARG A 98 -3.10 8.55 7.82
C ARG A 98 -2.18 9.70 7.42
N ARG A 99 -1.06 9.40 6.74
CA ARG A 99 -0.08 10.41 6.30
C ARG A 99 -0.47 11.08 4.98
N HIS A 100 -0.97 10.31 4.02
CA HIS A 100 -1.19 10.76 2.64
C HIS A 100 -2.65 11.04 2.29
N ILE A 101 -3.61 10.52 3.06
CA ILE A 101 -5.04 10.76 2.88
C ILE A 101 -5.50 11.76 3.95
N PRO A 102 -5.82 13.01 3.57
CA PRO A 102 -6.46 13.94 4.48
C PRO A 102 -7.77 13.34 5.00
N PRO A 103 -8.14 13.57 6.28
CA PRO A 103 -9.36 13.01 6.89
C PRO A 103 -10.66 13.42 6.16
N TYR A 104 -10.60 14.36 5.22
CA TYR A 104 -11.72 14.75 4.36
C TYR A 104 -12.16 13.68 3.35
N TYR A 105 -11.29 12.74 2.96
CA TYR A 105 -11.68 11.64 2.05
C TYR A 105 -12.48 10.52 2.73
N ASP A 106 -12.51 10.47 4.06
CA ASP A 106 -13.39 9.57 4.82
C ASP A 106 -14.83 10.12 4.90
N ARG A 107 -15.03 11.38 4.49
CA ARG A 107 -16.26 12.16 4.77
C ARG A 107 -17.13 12.46 3.54
N ASP A 108 -16.76 12.01 2.35
CA ASP A 108 -17.49 12.38 1.12
C ASP A 108 -18.64 11.44 0.75
N ASP A 109 -18.88 10.34 1.48
CA ASP A 109 -20.14 9.59 1.36
C ASP A 109 -21.28 10.20 2.21
N GLY A 110 -20.95 11.05 3.20
CA GLY A 110 -21.92 11.54 4.18
C GLY A 110 -22.45 12.96 3.95
N ILE A 111 -21.73 13.80 3.21
CA ILE A 111 -22.09 15.23 3.05
C ILE A 111 -22.95 15.45 1.80
N MET A 112 -22.77 14.67 0.73
CA MET A 112 -23.59 14.78 -0.48
C MET A 112 -25.05 14.32 -0.27
N LEU A 113 -25.30 13.39 0.66
CA LEU A 113 -26.66 12.94 1.01
C LEU A 113 -27.45 13.93 1.86
N ARG A 114 -26.79 14.91 2.48
CA ARG A 114 -27.48 15.98 3.23
C ARG A 114 -27.88 17.16 2.35
N LYS A 115 -27.19 17.40 1.23
CA LYS A 115 -27.56 18.45 0.28
C LYS A 115 -28.71 18.00 -0.63
N ALA A 116 -28.74 16.75 -1.05
CA ALA A 116 -29.84 16.19 -1.84
C ALA A 116 -31.19 16.08 -1.11
N ARG A 117 -31.21 16.12 0.24
CA ARG A 117 -32.45 16.15 1.05
C ARG A 117 -32.91 17.55 1.47
N GLY A 118 -32.11 18.59 1.22
CA GLY A 118 -32.47 19.98 1.53
C GLY A 118 -33.13 20.73 0.36
N ASP A 119 -32.93 20.28 -0.88
CA ASP A 119 -33.42 20.95 -2.09
C ASP A 119 -34.75 20.37 -2.63
N ILE A 120 -35.37 19.40 -1.95
CA ILE A 120 -36.70 18.85 -2.28
C ILE A 120 -37.74 19.28 -1.24
N LEU A 121 -37.82 20.58 -0.91
CA LEU A 121 -39.02 21.20 -0.33
C LEU A 121 -39.04 22.70 -0.68
N LYS A 122 -39.06 23.00 -1.98
CA LYS A 122 -39.62 24.28 -2.48
C LYS A 122 -40.44 24.00 -3.73
N GLU A 123 -41.66 23.53 -3.51
CA GLU A 123 -42.74 23.61 -4.51
C GLU A 123 -42.94 25.08 -4.90
N PRO A 124 -42.89 25.43 -6.20
CA PRO A 124 -43.22 26.77 -6.67
C PRO A 124 -44.71 26.87 -7.00
N ARG A 125 -45.33 27.90 -6.42
CA ARG A 125 -46.49 28.67 -6.94
C ARG A 125 -47.88 28.00 -6.90
N GLY A 126 -48.70 28.50 -5.97
CA GLY A 126 -49.81 29.42 -6.27
C GLY A 126 -51.05 28.92 -7.03
N VAL A 127 -52.22 29.32 -6.52
CA VAL A 127 -53.46 29.81 -7.17
C VAL A 127 -54.70 29.21 -6.50
N GLY A 128 -55.58 30.10 -6.05
CA GLY A 128 -56.88 29.84 -5.43
C GLY A 128 -57.38 31.08 -4.71
#